data_AF-A0A7X5L7V3-F1
#
_entry.id   AF-A0A7X5L7V3-F1
#
_cell.length_a   1.000
_cell.length_b   1.000
_cell.length_c   1.000
_cell.angle_alpha   90.00
_cell.angle_beta   90.00
_cell.angle_gamma   90.00
#
_symmetry.space_group_name_H-M   'P 1'
#
loop_
_entity.id
_entity.type
_entity.pdbx_description
1 polymer ?
#
loop_
_entity_poly.entity_id
_entity_poly.type
_entity_poly.pdbx_seq_one_letter_code
_entity_poly.pdbx_strand_id
1 'polypeptide(L)'
;MSEEIKVHPIKSFKDYGLAKRNSEELTKKISSLQLDLELDDEETPKLESRIVEIEQKLEEQKNFINGFINAQANYDSKFLGSNLDYLLKMHGLRISDLEELLGVSAGYVSRTVNPDSKKRLSVDIVWKISAIFQVNVDDLLNIDFQIPTQSLCDVIAFFKKLKQETDEATIHWNNQGNKEEDHVGIFFRELEEGGLDGTKRYKYAPDGNANETKAVGLMDDIFSAETSIGQLYLLPLEDQFGEKGYELYRYTGREDYNQNYYDSNDPDLELICSTFDDKSNKLKGKCDELFKSVKLHESDFVISESAKSLIDRYLNPKKNNASDGFMNIPDGIDEELPFN
;
A
#
# COMPACT_ATOMS: atom_id res chain seq x y z
N MET A 1 14.60 5.51 -40.70
CA MET A 1 14.57 6.74 -39.87
C MET A 1 15.77 6.69 -38.96
N SER A 2 16.72 7.61 -39.08
CA SER A 2 17.87 7.68 -38.18
C SER A 2 17.39 8.15 -36.81
N GLU A 3 17.34 7.27 -35.82
CA GLU A 3 17.23 7.69 -34.42
C GLU A 3 18.38 8.67 -34.15
N GLU A 4 18.00 9.92 -33.89
CA GLU A 4 18.93 11.01 -33.63
C GLU A 4 19.63 10.72 -32.30
N ILE A 5 20.91 10.39 -32.37
CA ILE A 5 21.72 9.98 -31.22
C ILE A 5 22.02 11.23 -30.38
N LYS A 6 21.44 11.31 -29.17
CA LYS A 6 21.52 12.50 -28.29
C LYS A 6 22.42 12.25 -27.09
N VAL A 7 23.11 13.32 -26.67
CA VAL A 7 23.84 13.36 -25.41
C VAL A 7 22.93 13.98 -24.36
N HIS A 8 22.84 13.35 -23.18
CA HIS A 8 21.96 13.79 -22.10
C HIS A 8 22.76 14.55 -21.03
N PRO A 9 22.52 15.86 -20.83
CA PRO A 9 23.12 16.61 -19.73
C PRO A 9 22.54 16.15 -18.39
N ILE A 10 23.34 16.25 -17.32
CA ILE A 10 22.97 15.77 -15.99
C ILE A 10 22.84 16.94 -15.03
N LYS A 11 21.64 17.15 -14.46
CA LYS A 11 21.40 18.15 -13.40
C LYS A 11 20.84 17.52 -12.12
N SER A 12 20.34 16.29 -12.20
CA SER A 12 19.74 15.53 -11.11
C SER A 12 20.15 14.06 -11.16
N PHE A 13 19.90 13.30 -10.09
CA PHE A 13 20.08 11.84 -10.09
C PHE A 13 19.17 11.11 -11.09
N LYS A 14 18.00 11.69 -11.41
CA LYS A 14 17.12 11.18 -12.46
C LYS A 14 17.80 11.30 -13.83
N ASP A 15 18.41 12.44 -14.12
CA ASP A 15 19.17 12.65 -15.36
C ASP A 15 20.40 11.74 -15.42
N TYR A 16 21.03 11.47 -14.27
CA TYR A 16 22.17 10.54 -14.17
C TYR A 16 21.78 9.12 -14.62
N GLY A 17 20.64 8.62 -14.17
CA GLY A 17 20.14 7.31 -14.60
C GLY A 17 19.86 7.23 -16.09
N LEU A 18 19.27 8.28 -16.67
CA LEU A 18 19.02 8.37 -18.10
C LEU A 18 20.32 8.43 -18.91
N ALA A 19 21.26 9.28 -18.49
CA ALA A 19 22.59 9.41 -19.08
C ALA A 19 23.37 8.09 -19.07
N LYS A 20 23.26 7.31 -17.99
CA LYS A 20 23.93 6.03 -17.87
C LYS A 20 23.34 4.96 -18.81
N ARG A 21 22.01 4.86 -18.89
CA ARG A 21 21.36 3.96 -19.88
C ARG A 21 21.73 4.33 -21.31
N ASN A 22 21.73 5.64 -21.63
CA ASN A 22 22.17 6.11 -22.94
C ASN A 22 23.64 5.72 -23.22
N SER A 23 24.55 5.85 -22.23
CA SER A 23 25.94 5.40 -22.38
C SER A 23 26.05 3.90 -22.68
N GLU A 24 25.21 3.06 -22.07
CA GLU A 24 25.16 1.61 -22.34
C GLU A 24 24.61 1.31 -23.74
N GLU A 25 23.58 2.02 -24.18
CA GLU A 25 23.02 1.91 -25.53
C GLU A 25 24.02 2.32 -26.61
N LEU A 26 24.73 3.44 -26.42
CA LEU A 26 25.80 3.89 -27.32
C LEU A 26 26.90 2.81 -27.44
N THR A 27 27.30 2.21 -26.31
CA THR A 27 28.32 1.16 -26.28
C THR A 27 27.87 -0.09 -27.06
N LYS A 28 26.61 -0.52 -26.87
CA LYS A 28 26.03 -1.64 -27.63
C LYS A 28 25.96 -1.32 -29.12
N LYS A 29 25.61 -0.09 -29.48
CA LYS A 29 25.51 0.36 -30.87
C LYS A 29 26.88 0.37 -31.56
N ILE A 30 27.92 0.83 -30.86
CA ILE A 30 29.31 0.73 -31.35
C ILE A 30 29.69 -0.73 -31.58
N SER A 31 29.43 -1.60 -30.60
CA SER A 31 29.77 -3.04 -30.70
C SER A 31 29.07 -3.72 -31.88
N SER A 32 27.79 -3.38 -32.12
CA SER A 32 27.02 -3.87 -33.28
C SER A 32 27.62 -3.40 -34.60
N LEU A 33 27.93 -2.11 -34.73
CA LEU A 33 28.50 -1.56 -35.97
C LEU A 33 29.92 -2.07 -36.23
N GLN A 34 30.70 -2.36 -35.20
CA GLN A 34 32.01 -2.99 -35.32
C GLN A 34 31.90 -4.42 -35.86
N LEU A 35 30.88 -5.18 -35.42
CA LEU A 35 30.61 -6.51 -35.97
C LEU A 35 30.18 -6.44 -37.44
N ASP A 36 29.33 -5.47 -37.80
CA ASP A 36 28.91 -5.25 -39.18
C ASP A 36 30.10 -4.87 -40.09
N LEU A 37 31.06 -4.10 -39.55
CA LEU A 37 32.31 -3.73 -40.24
C LEU A 37 33.21 -4.95 -40.53
N GLU A 38 33.20 -5.96 -39.65
CA GLU A 38 33.96 -7.21 -39.85
C GLU A 38 33.35 -8.13 -40.92
N LEU A 39 32.10 -7.87 -41.36
CA LEU A 39 31.33 -8.73 -42.25
C LEU A 39 31.12 -8.17 -43.66
N ASP A 40 31.35 -6.87 -43.90
CA ASP A 40 30.99 -6.19 -45.15
C ASP A 40 32.06 -5.22 -45.69
N ASP A 41 32.62 -5.54 -46.87
CA ASP A 41 33.74 -4.82 -47.50
C ASP A 41 33.32 -3.59 -48.33
N GLU A 42 32.02 -3.44 -48.69
CA GLU A 42 31.57 -2.36 -49.60
C GLU A 42 31.11 -1.08 -48.89
N GLU A 43 30.67 -1.14 -47.62
CA GLU A 43 30.19 0.03 -46.84
C GLU A 43 31.19 0.56 -45.79
N THR A 44 32.42 0.01 -45.76
CA THR A 44 33.44 0.24 -44.71
C THR A 44 33.64 1.71 -44.33
N PRO A 45 33.82 2.67 -45.26
CA PRO A 45 34.11 4.07 -44.88
C PRO A 45 32.92 4.79 -44.21
N LYS A 46 31.69 4.42 -44.57
CA LYS A 46 30.47 5.02 -43.96
C LYS A 46 30.24 4.47 -42.56
N LEU A 47 30.47 3.18 -42.36
CA LEU A 47 30.38 2.52 -41.06
C LEU A 47 31.45 3.05 -40.10
N GLU A 48 32.70 3.18 -40.56
CA GLU A 48 33.80 3.78 -39.78
C GLU A 48 33.47 5.21 -39.33
N SER A 49 33.04 6.07 -40.27
CA SER A 49 32.65 7.45 -39.94
C SER A 49 31.54 7.51 -38.90
N ARG A 50 30.57 6.59 -38.98
CA ARG A 50 29.45 6.53 -38.04
C ARG A 50 29.86 6.00 -36.67
N ILE A 51 30.80 5.05 -36.61
CA ILE A 51 31.38 4.57 -35.35
C ILE A 51 32.09 5.73 -34.64
N VAL A 52 32.93 6.49 -35.35
CA VAL A 52 33.65 7.65 -34.78
C VAL A 52 32.68 8.70 -34.21
N GLU A 53 31.58 9.00 -34.91
CA GLU A 53 30.56 9.93 -34.39
C GLU A 53 29.92 9.43 -33.09
N ILE A 54 29.64 8.13 -32.98
CA ILE A 54 29.02 7.53 -31.79
C ILE A 54 30.03 7.45 -30.65
N GLU A 55 31.30 7.16 -30.93
CA GLU A 55 32.40 7.18 -29.95
C GLU A 55 32.58 8.58 -29.35
N GLN A 56 32.54 9.62 -30.18
CA GLN A 56 32.62 11.01 -29.70
C GLN A 56 31.46 11.34 -28.75
N LYS A 57 30.22 10.98 -29.12
CA LYS A 57 29.05 11.17 -28.25
C LYS A 57 29.11 10.35 -26.96
N LEU A 58 29.64 9.13 -27.03
CA LEU A 58 29.86 8.29 -25.85
C LEU A 58 30.88 8.94 -24.91
N GLU A 59 31.96 9.50 -25.45
CA GLU A 59 32.96 10.20 -24.65
C GLU A 59 32.40 11.48 -24.01
N GLU A 60 31.63 12.27 -24.76
CA GLU A 60 30.89 13.42 -24.23
C GLU A 60 29.93 13.00 -23.09
N GLN A 61 29.19 11.90 -23.27
CA GLN A 61 28.29 11.37 -22.24
C GLN A 61 29.04 10.92 -20.99
N LYS A 62 30.18 10.22 -21.14
CA LYS A 62 31.06 9.81 -20.03
C LYS A 62 31.60 11.02 -19.27
N ASN A 63 31.95 12.09 -19.97
CA ASN A 63 32.41 13.33 -19.35
C ASN A 63 31.33 13.97 -18.47
N PHE A 64 30.07 14.01 -18.92
CA PHE A 64 28.95 14.47 -18.08
C PHE A 64 28.74 13.57 -16.84
N ILE A 65 28.77 12.25 -17.03
CA ILE A 65 28.62 11.27 -15.94
C ILE A 65 29.74 11.46 -14.90
N ASN A 66 31.00 11.52 -15.32
CA ASN A 66 32.14 11.72 -14.44
C ASN A 66 32.09 13.08 -13.73
N GLY A 67 31.69 14.14 -14.45
CA GLY A 67 31.48 15.46 -13.88
C GLY A 67 30.45 15.45 -12.75
N PHE A 68 29.31 14.77 -12.96
CA PHE A 68 28.28 14.64 -11.94
C PHE A 68 28.76 13.82 -10.73
N ILE A 69 29.41 12.67 -10.96
CA ILE A 69 29.96 11.83 -9.88
C ILE A 69 30.95 12.64 -9.03
N ASN A 70 31.86 13.39 -9.66
CA ASN A 70 32.85 14.21 -8.97
C ASN A 70 32.19 15.35 -8.17
N ALA A 71 31.16 15.99 -8.71
CA ALA A 71 30.40 17.02 -8.00
C ALA A 71 29.68 16.47 -6.75
N GLN A 72 29.31 15.19 -6.77
CA GLN A 72 28.61 14.50 -5.70
C GLN A 72 29.54 13.70 -4.78
N ALA A 73 30.86 13.91 -4.82
CA ALA A 73 31.83 13.15 -4.03
C ALA A 73 31.55 13.16 -2.51
N ASN A 74 30.79 14.15 -2.01
CA ASN A 74 30.44 14.33 -0.61
C ASN A 74 28.92 14.41 -0.34
N TYR A 75 28.10 13.65 -1.08
CA TYR A 75 26.65 13.60 -0.81
C TYR A 75 26.35 13.24 0.65
N ASP A 76 25.27 13.75 1.23
CA ASP A 76 24.83 13.33 2.57
C ASP A 76 24.25 11.91 2.49
N SER A 77 24.79 11.02 3.32
CA SER A 77 24.40 9.60 3.35
C SER A 77 23.85 9.21 4.72
N LYS A 78 23.38 10.19 5.51
CA LYS A 78 22.87 9.99 6.86
C LYS A 78 21.87 8.85 6.97
N PHE A 79 20.90 8.78 6.04
CA PHE A 79 19.85 7.77 6.06
C PHE A 79 20.17 6.53 5.21
N LEU A 80 21.25 6.55 4.41
CA LEU A 80 21.53 5.47 3.46
C LEU A 80 21.66 4.11 4.14
N GLY A 81 22.40 4.03 5.25
CA GLY A 81 22.59 2.78 5.98
C GLY A 81 21.30 2.24 6.61
N SER A 82 20.53 3.11 7.26
CA SER A 82 19.26 2.76 7.92
C SER A 82 18.16 2.41 6.91
N ASN A 83 18.12 3.12 5.78
CA ASN A 83 17.20 2.85 4.68
C ASN A 83 17.56 1.55 3.97
N LEU A 84 18.85 1.25 3.81
CA LEU A 84 19.27 -0.01 3.21
C LEU A 84 18.90 -1.20 4.09
N ASP A 85 19.12 -1.12 5.39
CA ASP A 85 18.69 -2.16 6.33
C ASP A 85 17.17 -2.36 6.30
N TYR A 86 16.40 -1.26 6.22
CA TYR A 86 14.96 -1.31 6.04
C TYR A 86 14.57 -2.03 4.74
N LEU A 87 15.12 -1.61 3.59
CA LEU A 87 14.82 -2.20 2.29
C LEU A 87 15.24 -3.69 2.20
N LEU A 88 16.38 -4.06 2.78
CA LEU A 88 16.84 -5.44 2.81
C LEU A 88 15.87 -6.34 3.59
N LYS A 89 15.47 -5.91 4.79
CA LYS A 89 14.45 -6.62 5.60
C LYS A 89 13.13 -6.73 4.85
N MET A 90 12.71 -5.64 4.21
CA MET A 90 11.49 -5.57 3.43
C MET A 90 11.43 -6.59 2.29
N HIS A 91 12.56 -6.84 1.64
CA HIS A 91 12.64 -7.76 0.51
C HIS A 91 13.14 -9.16 0.91
N GLY A 92 13.30 -9.45 2.20
CA GLY A 92 13.84 -10.72 2.68
C GLY A 92 15.28 -10.98 2.22
N LEU A 93 16.04 -9.94 1.87
CA LEU A 93 17.39 -10.03 1.34
C LEU A 93 18.42 -9.80 2.44
N ARG A 94 19.54 -10.53 2.37
CA ARG A 94 20.72 -10.21 3.17
C ARG A 94 21.60 -9.23 2.42
N ILE A 95 22.43 -8.50 3.16
CA ILE A 95 23.39 -7.57 2.57
C ILE A 95 24.36 -8.27 1.59
N SER A 96 24.68 -9.55 1.83
CA SER A 96 25.49 -10.37 0.91
C SER A 96 24.79 -10.60 -0.43
N ASP A 97 23.46 -10.79 -0.40
CA ASP A 97 22.66 -11.03 -1.60
C ASP A 97 22.60 -9.72 -2.43
N LEU A 98 22.52 -8.57 -1.77
CA LEU A 98 22.66 -7.26 -2.42
C LEU A 98 24.05 -7.05 -3.03
N GLU A 99 25.11 -7.42 -2.32
CA GLU A 99 26.49 -7.28 -2.82
C GLU A 99 26.71 -8.13 -4.08
N GLU A 100 26.12 -9.32 -4.13
CA GLU A 100 26.10 -10.16 -5.32
C GLU A 100 25.32 -9.49 -6.47
N LEU A 101 24.12 -8.98 -6.21
CA LEU A 101 23.32 -8.25 -7.22
C LEU A 101 24.03 -7.01 -7.78
N LEU A 102 24.82 -6.33 -6.95
CA LEU A 102 25.61 -5.16 -7.34
C LEU A 102 26.91 -5.53 -8.07
N GLY A 103 27.31 -6.80 -8.06
CA GLY A 103 28.59 -7.27 -8.59
C GLY A 103 29.79 -6.73 -7.81
N VAL A 104 29.67 -6.54 -6.49
CA VAL A 104 30.73 -6.03 -5.63
C VAL A 104 31.23 -7.09 -4.65
N SER A 105 32.44 -6.90 -4.12
CA SER A 105 33.02 -7.85 -3.16
C SER A 105 32.24 -7.92 -1.85
N ALA A 106 32.19 -9.11 -1.24
CA ALA A 106 31.58 -9.30 0.06
C ALA A 106 32.09 -8.32 1.14
N GLY A 107 31.15 -7.78 1.91
CA GLY A 107 31.33 -6.76 2.92
C GLY A 107 31.72 -5.37 2.38
N TYR A 108 31.76 -5.15 1.05
CA TYR A 108 31.99 -3.83 0.50
C TYR A 108 30.95 -2.85 1.03
N VAL A 109 29.67 -3.17 0.84
CA VAL A 109 28.54 -2.31 1.20
C VAL A 109 28.48 -2.13 2.70
N SER A 110 28.61 -3.22 3.47
CA SER A 110 28.52 -3.16 4.94
C SER A 110 29.60 -2.27 5.58
N ARG A 111 30.82 -2.25 5.00
CA ARG A 111 31.90 -1.40 5.47
C ARG A 111 31.70 0.07 5.12
N THR A 112 31.08 0.39 3.99
CA THR A 112 30.91 1.79 3.52
C THR A 112 29.66 2.47 4.05
N VAL A 113 28.60 1.73 4.36
CA VAL A 113 27.35 2.33 4.90
C VAL A 113 27.37 2.49 6.43
N ASN A 114 28.42 2.00 7.09
CA ASN A 114 28.60 2.18 8.53
C ASN A 114 28.78 3.68 8.85
N PRO A 115 28.03 4.24 9.83
CA PRO A 115 28.15 5.65 10.24
C PRO A 115 29.58 6.09 10.60
N ASP A 116 30.38 5.17 11.14
CA ASP A 116 31.77 5.44 11.55
C ASP A 116 32.78 5.34 10.39
N SER A 117 32.33 4.95 9.20
CA SER A 117 33.18 4.80 8.02
C SER A 117 33.55 6.16 7.43
N LYS A 118 34.85 6.36 7.20
CA LYS A 118 35.36 7.48 6.38
C LYS A 118 35.15 7.28 4.87
N LYS A 119 34.77 6.07 4.45
CA LYS A 119 34.51 5.73 3.04
C LYS A 119 33.00 5.72 2.80
N ARG A 120 32.56 6.28 1.68
CA ARG A 120 31.16 6.24 1.23
C ARG A 120 31.00 5.38 -0.01
N LEU A 121 29.79 4.89 -0.24
CA LEU A 121 29.45 4.25 -1.51
C LEU A 121 29.58 5.26 -2.65
N SER A 122 30.05 4.82 -3.81
CA SER A 122 30.03 5.66 -5.00
C SER A 122 28.58 5.92 -5.42
N VAL A 123 28.36 7.09 -6.05
CA VAL A 123 27.04 7.46 -6.61
C VAL A 123 26.50 6.39 -7.56
N ASP A 124 27.38 5.74 -8.32
CA ASP A 124 27.03 4.62 -9.20
C ASP A 124 26.37 3.47 -8.45
N ILE A 125 26.92 3.10 -7.29
CA ILE A 125 26.39 2.02 -6.45
C ILE A 125 25.09 2.46 -5.78
N VAL A 126 25.00 3.71 -5.28
CA VAL A 126 23.77 4.24 -4.69
C VAL A 126 22.63 4.24 -5.72
N TRP A 127 22.91 4.65 -6.96
CA TRP A 127 21.94 4.59 -8.05
C TRP A 127 21.52 3.16 -8.40
N LYS A 128 22.46 2.20 -8.44
CA LYS A 128 22.13 0.79 -8.67
C LYS A 128 21.23 0.23 -7.57
N ILE A 129 21.52 0.56 -6.29
CA ILE A 129 20.66 0.21 -5.15
C ILE A 129 19.26 0.79 -5.37
N SER A 130 19.17 2.07 -5.75
CA SER A 130 17.88 2.72 -6.01
C SER A 130 17.11 2.03 -7.15
N ALA A 131 17.80 1.56 -8.19
CA ALA A 131 17.20 0.82 -9.30
C ALA A 131 16.72 -0.58 -8.87
N ILE A 132 17.51 -1.31 -8.06
CA ILE A 132 17.16 -2.64 -7.54
C ILE A 132 15.89 -2.56 -6.67
N PHE A 133 15.83 -1.59 -5.76
CA PHE A 133 14.71 -1.42 -4.84
C PHE A 133 13.59 -0.53 -5.39
N GLN A 134 13.73 -0.02 -6.62
CA GLN A 134 12.78 0.88 -7.27
C GLN A 134 12.42 2.13 -6.43
N VAL A 135 13.43 2.73 -5.78
CA VAL A 135 13.30 3.96 -4.99
C VAL A 135 14.05 5.12 -5.64
N ASN A 136 13.61 6.34 -5.36
CA ASN A 136 14.35 7.53 -5.78
C ASN A 136 15.67 7.62 -4.97
N VAL A 137 16.75 8.02 -5.63
CA VAL A 137 18.04 8.27 -4.97
C VAL A 137 17.92 9.40 -3.92
N ASP A 138 17.18 10.46 -4.23
CA ASP A 138 16.99 11.57 -3.30
C ASP A 138 16.26 11.10 -2.03
N ASP A 139 15.23 10.26 -2.17
CA ASP A 139 14.50 9.70 -1.03
C ASP A 139 15.39 8.74 -0.23
N LEU A 140 16.13 7.87 -0.91
CA LEU A 140 17.07 6.93 -0.31
C LEU A 140 18.14 7.61 0.55
N LEU A 141 18.54 8.84 0.20
CA LEU A 141 19.57 9.60 0.89
C LEU A 141 19.00 10.53 1.97
N ASN A 142 17.84 11.14 1.73
CA ASN A 142 17.35 12.28 2.51
C ASN A 142 16.09 11.99 3.35
N ILE A 143 15.37 10.90 3.09
CA ILE A 143 14.15 10.53 3.83
C ILE A 143 14.45 9.32 4.69
N ASP A 144 14.05 9.34 5.96
CA ASP A 144 14.15 8.17 6.82
C ASP A 144 12.97 7.21 6.57
N PHE A 145 13.22 6.08 5.90
CA PHE A 145 12.18 5.09 5.59
C PHE A 145 11.63 4.38 6.81
N GLN A 146 12.27 4.51 7.97
CA GLN A 146 11.77 3.92 9.22
C GLN A 146 10.64 4.75 9.83
N ILE A 147 10.60 6.05 9.50
CA ILE A 147 9.55 6.97 9.95
C ILE A 147 8.31 6.73 9.08
N PRO A 148 7.17 6.33 9.68
CA PRO A 148 5.91 6.20 8.95
C PRO A 148 5.54 7.50 8.25
N THR A 149 4.97 7.41 7.05
CA THR A 149 4.32 8.57 6.42
C THR A 149 3.17 9.07 7.29
N GLN A 150 2.80 10.35 7.16
CA GLN A 150 1.63 10.89 7.87
C GLN A 150 0.37 10.07 7.57
N SER A 151 0.19 9.64 6.32
CA SER A 151 -0.92 8.75 5.93
C SER A 151 -0.92 7.43 6.70
N LEU A 152 0.25 6.77 6.87
CA LEU A 152 0.34 5.55 7.68
C LEU A 152 0.05 5.85 9.17
N CYS A 153 0.52 6.99 9.69
CA CYS A 153 0.17 7.44 11.04
C CYS A 153 -1.34 7.65 11.21
N ASP A 154 -2.00 8.28 10.23
CA ASP A 154 -3.43 8.57 10.25
C ASP A 154 -4.25 7.27 10.23
N VAL A 155 -3.87 6.32 9.35
CA VAL A 155 -4.51 5.00 9.30
C VAL A 155 -4.29 4.24 10.62
N ILE A 156 -3.07 4.25 11.19
CA ILE A 156 -2.82 3.61 12.50
C ILE A 156 -3.67 4.26 13.61
N ALA A 157 -3.81 5.58 13.61
CA ALA A 157 -4.64 6.30 14.58
C ALA A 157 -6.12 5.94 14.42
N PHE A 158 -6.59 5.82 13.17
CA PHE A 158 -7.92 5.37 12.83
C PHE A 158 -8.19 3.95 13.35
N PHE A 159 -7.31 2.98 13.10
CA PHE A 159 -7.47 1.60 13.64
C PHE A 159 -7.47 1.55 15.16
N LYS A 160 -6.66 2.37 15.83
CA LYS A 160 -6.68 2.45 17.30
C LYS A 160 -8.03 2.93 17.81
N LYS A 161 -8.61 3.96 17.19
CA LYS A 161 -9.94 4.47 17.56
C LYS A 161 -11.02 3.43 17.25
N LEU A 162 -11.00 2.85 16.06
CA LEU A 162 -11.99 1.84 15.64
C LEU A 162 -11.96 0.61 16.55
N LYS A 163 -10.77 0.13 16.94
CA LYS A 163 -10.63 -0.96 17.90
C LYS A 163 -11.16 -0.57 19.28
N GLN A 164 -10.82 0.62 19.79
CA GLN A 164 -11.34 1.09 21.07
C GLN A 164 -12.88 1.13 21.06
N GLU A 165 -13.47 1.68 19.99
CA GLU A 165 -14.93 1.75 19.84
C GLU A 165 -15.57 0.35 19.72
N THR A 166 -14.85 -0.62 19.16
CA THR A 166 -15.26 -2.04 19.14
C THR A 166 -15.19 -2.68 20.53
N ASP A 167 -14.09 -2.50 21.26
CA ASP A 167 -13.90 -3.05 22.62
C ASP A 167 -14.91 -2.45 23.63
N GLU A 168 -15.27 -1.18 23.44
CA GLU A 168 -16.27 -0.47 24.26
C GLU A 168 -17.71 -0.77 23.83
N ALA A 169 -17.90 -1.62 22.81
CA ALA A 169 -19.19 -1.95 22.21
C ALA A 169 -20.01 -0.70 21.81
N THR A 170 -19.33 0.36 21.37
CA THR A 170 -19.97 1.55 20.78
C THR A 170 -20.17 1.38 19.28
N ILE A 171 -19.37 0.53 18.65
CA ILE A 171 -19.57 0.03 17.29
C ILE A 171 -19.91 -1.45 17.36
N HIS A 172 -20.96 -1.85 16.65
CA HIS A 172 -21.38 -3.23 16.53
C HIS A 172 -21.06 -3.76 15.13
N TRP A 173 -20.40 -4.91 15.11
CA TRP A 173 -20.02 -5.58 13.88
C TRP A 173 -21.01 -6.69 13.56
N ASN A 174 -21.51 -6.69 12.33
CA ASN A 174 -22.38 -7.71 11.79
C ASN A 174 -21.56 -8.66 10.94
N ASN A 175 -21.57 -9.94 11.31
CA ASN A 175 -21.00 -11.01 10.49
C ASN A 175 -21.82 -11.15 9.20
N GLN A 176 -21.20 -10.88 8.05
CA GLN A 176 -21.80 -11.00 6.72
C GLN A 176 -21.60 -12.39 6.10
N GLY A 177 -20.94 -13.29 6.83
CA GLY A 177 -20.52 -14.60 6.40
C GLY A 177 -19.39 -14.55 5.38
N ASN A 178 -19.07 -15.73 4.86
CA ASN A 178 -18.16 -15.96 3.74
C ASN A 178 -18.88 -16.59 2.53
N LYS A 179 -20.22 -16.61 2.54
CA LYS A 179 -21.06 -17.21 1.48
C LYS A 179 -22.12 -16.24 0.95
N GLU A 180 -22.29 -16.32 -0.35
CA GLU A 180 -22.86 -15.40 -1.34
C GLU A 180 -24.21 -14.70 -1.14
N GLU A 181 -25.08 -15.06 -0.21
CA GLU A 181 -26.50 -14.94 -0.59
C GLU A 181 -27.18 -13.56 -0.48
N ASP A 182 -26.54 -12.46 -0.04
CA ASP A 182 -27.12 -11.11 -0.31
C ASP A 182 -26.18 -9.89 -0.16
N HIS A 183 -24.99 -10.03 0.47
CA HIS A 183 -24.08 -8.89 0.67
C HIS A 183 -22.62 -9.12 0.24
N VAL A 184 -22.31 -10.33 -0.23
CA VAL A 184 -20.95 -10.73 -0.65
C VAL A 184 -20.74 -10.46 -2.16
N GLY A 185 -21.80 -10.32 -2.96
CA GLY A 185 -21.71 -10.05 -4.41
C GLY A 185 -21.02 -8.73 -4.81
N ILE A 186 -20.83 -7.78 -3.88
CA ILE A 186 -20.07 -6.54 -4.14
C ILE A 186 -18.55 -6.75 -4.16
N PHE A 187 -18.05 -7.80 -3.51
CA PHE A 187 -16.61 -8.11 -3.43
C PHE A 187 -16.19 -9.24 -4.38
N PHE A 188 -17.15 -10.02 -4.90
CA PHE A 188 -16.88 -11.22 -5.69
C PHE A 188 -17.56 -11.18 -7.05
N ARG A 189 -16.81 -11.51 -8.10
CA ARG A 189 -17.32 -11.73 -9.44
C ARG A 189 -17.39 -13.23 -9.75
N GLU A 190 -18.51 -13.68 -10.29
CA GLU A 190 -18.67 -15.01 -10.87
C GLU A 190 -17.73 -15.15 -12.08
N LEU A 191 -16.85 -16.15 -12.06
CA LEU A 191 -16.05 -16.54 -13.22
C LEU A 191 -16.96 -17.33 -14.16
N GLU A 192 -17.13 -16.87 -15.39
CA GLU A 192 -17.90 -17.58 -16.42
C GLU A 192 -17.37 -19.02 -16.60
N GLU A 193 -18.30 -19.96 -16.72
CA GLU A 193 -18.08 -21.40 -16.74
C GLU A 193 -17.03 -21.84 -17.79
N GLY A 194 -15.84 -22.27 -17.31
CA GLY A 194 -14.85 -22.98 -18.11
C GLY A 194 -14.69 -24.46 -17.75
N GLY A 195 -15.46 -24.98 -16.78
CA GLY A 195 -15.29 -26.32 -16.21
C GLY A 195 -16.54 -27.18 -16.36
N LEU A 196 -16.36 -28.41 -16.84
CA LEU A 196 -17.40 -29.45 -17.08
C LEU A 196 -18.20 -29.90 -15.84
N ASP A 197 -18.04 -29.26 -14.68
CA ASP A 197 -18.63 -29.68 -13.40
C ASP A 197 -19.84 -28.83 -12.95
N GLY A 198 -20.16 -27.73 -13.64
CA GLY A 198 -21.29 -26.85 -13.29
C GLY A 198 -21.13 -26.14 -11.94
N THR A 199 -19.92 -26.14 -11.37
CA THR A 199 -19.63 -25.46 -10.11
C THR A 199 -19.26 -24.02 -10.40
N LYS A 200 -20.09 -23.08 -9.95
CA LYS A 200 -19.79 -21.64 -10.02
C LYS A 200 -18.52 -21.34 -9.22
N ARG A 201 -17.57 -20.64 -9.84
CA ARG A 201 -16.32 -20.20 -9.19
C ARG A 201 -16.33 -18.69 -9.09
N TYR A 202 -15.92 -18.17 -7.94
CA TYR A 202 -15.94 -16.73 -7.68
C TYR A 202 -14.52 -16.23 -7.42
N LYS A 203 -14.22 -15.04 -7.93
CA LYS A 203 -12.95 -14.35 -7.69
C LYS A 203 -13.20 -12.98 -7.07
N TYR A 204 -12.39 -12.65 -6.08
CA TYR A 204 -12.34 -11.31 -5.50
C TYR A 204 -12.07 -10.25 -6.57
N ALA A 205 -12.95 -9.25 -6.69
CA ALA A 205 -12.88 -8.20 -7.71
C ALA A 205 -13.57 -6.88 -7.27
N PRO A 206 -13.08 -6.23 -6.21
CA PRO A 206 -13.64 -4.97 -5.67
C PRO A 206 -13.35 -3.74 -6.52
N ASP A 207 -12.76 -3.86 -7.72
CA ASP A 207 -12.46 -2.77 -8.65
C ASP A 207 -13.00 -3.08 -10.07
N GLY A 208 -13.90 -4.06 -10.17
CA GLY A 208 -14.44 -4.50 -11.45
C GLY A 208 -13.43 -5.18 -12.38
N ASN A 209 -12.18 -5.39 -11.97
CA ASN A 209 -11.17 -6.08 -12.75
C ASN A 209 -10.49 -7.11 -11.86
N ALA A 210 -10.86 -8.38 -12.05
CA ALA A 210 -10.22 -9.49 -11.36
C ALA A 210 -8.75 -9.63 -11.82
N ASN A 211 -7.86 -8.74 -11.38
CA ASN A 211 -6.47 -8.67 -11.79
C ASN A 211 -5.83 -10.04 -11.51
N GLU A 212 -5.27 -10.70 -12.52
CA GLU A 212 -4.72 -12.05 -12.38
C GLU A 212 -3.60 -12.13 -11.33
N THR A 213 -2.99 -10.99 -11.00
CA THR A 213 -1.90 -10.84 -10.04
C THR A 213 -2.32 -10.64 -8.57
N LYS A 214 -3.59 -10.31 -8.29
CA LYS A 214 -4.16 -10.14 -6.94
C LYS A 214 -5.22 -11.22 -6.66
N ALA A 215 -4.95 -12.47 -6.98
CA ALA A 215 -5.82 -13.55 -6.53
C ALA A 215 -5.71 -13.68 -5.00
N VAL A 216 -6.69 -13.13 -4.28
CA VAL A 216 -6.84 -13.25 -2.82
C VAL A 216 -8.10 -14.08 -2.52
N GLY A 217 -7.95 -15.05 -1.62
CA GLY A 217 -9.04 -15.83 -1.04
C GLY A 217 -9.46 -15.27 0.32
N LEU A 218 -10.71 -15.47 0.73
CA LEU A 218 -11.12 -15.18 2.11
C LEU A 218 -10.55 -16.23 3.05
N MET A 219 -9.98 -15.78 4.18
CA MET A 219 -9.55 -16.68 5.24
C MET A 219 -10.61 -16.90 6.32
N ASP A 220 -11.62 -16.02 6.40
CA ASP A 220 -12.69 -16.04 7.41
C ASP A 220 -13.89 -15.19 6.90
N ASP A 221 -14.92 -15.03 7.73
CA ASP A 221 -16.09 -14.22 7.44
C ASP A 221 -15.76 -12.73 7.26
N ILE A 222 -16.58 -12.07 6.44
CA ILE A 222 -16.55 -10.61 6.28
C ILE A 222 -17.36 -9.98 7.41
N PHE A 223 -16.85 -8.89 7.97
CA PHE A 223 -17.55 -8.14 9.01
C PHE A 223 -17.88 -6.74 8.54
N SER A 224 -19.08 -6.26 8.87
CA SER A 224 -19.49 -4.90 8.54
C SER A 224 -19.91 -4.13 9.79
N ALA A 225 -19.65 -2.83 9.83
CA ALA A 225 -20.08 -1.97 10.94
C ALA A 225 -20.48 -0.59 10.45
N GLU A 226 -21.60 -0.06 10.95
CA GLU A 226 -21.98 1.33 10.72
C GLU A 226 -21.17 2.23 11.65
N THR A 227 -20.53 3.26 11.10
CA THR A 227 -19.65 4.17 11.84
C THR A 227 -19.96 5.63 11.50
N SER A 228 -19.30 6.58 12.19
CA SER A 228 -19.46 8.00 11.88
C SER A 228 -19.02 8.41 10.47
N ILE A 229 -18.26 7.55 9.77
CA ILE A 229 -17.83 7.77 8.39
C ILE A 229 -18.65 6.94 7.39
N GLY A 230 -19.68 6.23 7.85
CA GLY A 230 -20.52 5.33 7.06
C GLY A 230 -20.23 3.86 7.32
N GLN A 231 -20.86 3.01 6.52
CA GLN A 231 -20.77 1.56 6.60
C GLN A 231 -19.37 1.08 6.18
N LEU A 232 -18.67 0.40 7.08
CA LEU A 232 -17.37 -0.21 6.84
C LEU A 232 -17.51 -1.71 6.61
N TYR A 233 -16.56 -2.29 5.89
CA TYR A 233 -16.36 -3.72 5.68
C TYR A 233 -14.91 -4.11 5.95
N LEU A 234 -14.69 -5.05 6.86
CA LEU A 234 -13.39 -5.63 7.19
C LEU A 234 -13.30 -7.04 6.60
N LEU A 235 -12.34 -7.22 5.68
CA LEU A 235 -12.15 -8.46 4.94
C LEU A 235 -10.84 -9.13 5.35
N PRO A 236 -10.90 -10.35 5.89
CA PRO A 236 -9.73 -11.17 6.15
C PRO A 236 -9.35 -11.98 4.90
N LEU A 237 -8.14 -11.79 4.38
CA LEU A 237 -7.70 -12.30 3.07
C LEU A 237 -6.39 -13.11 3.14
N GLU A 238 -6.18 -13.98 2.17
CA GLU A 238 -4.94 -14.72 1.90
C GLU A 238 -4.58 -14.58 0.42
N ASP A 239 -3.37 -14.13 0.11
CA ASP A 239 -2.91 -13.96 -1.27
C ASP A 239 -2.48 -15.28 -1.93
N GLN A 240 -2.15 -15.22 -3.22
CA GLN A 240 -1.70 -16.38 -3.99
C GLN A 240 -0.39 -17.02 -3.48
N PHE A 241 0.36 -16.33 -2.63
CA PHE A 241 1.60 -16.80 -2.02
C PHE A 241 1.38 -17.35 -0.59
N GLY A 242 0.15 -17.32 -0.09
CA GLY A 242 -0.21 -17.73 1.26
C GLY A 242 0.04 -16.66 2.32
N GLU A 243 0.32 -15.41 1.92
CA GLU A 243 0.42 -14.30 2.85
C GLU A 243 -0.98 -13.86 3.31
N LYS A 244 -1.14 -13.78 4.63
CA LYS A 244 -2.41 -13.38 5.25
C LYS A 244 -2.44 -11.88 5.48
N GLY A 245 -3.56 -11.26 5.17
CA GLY A 245 -3.75 -9.83 5.29
C GLY A 245 -5.21 -9.43 5.50
N TYR A 246 -5.43 -8.12 5.52
CA TYR A 246 -6.73 -7.51 5.71
C TYR A 246 -6.92 -6.35 4.77
N GLU A 247 -8.15 -6.19 4.31
CA GLU A 247 -8.58 -4.98 3.62
C GLU A 247 -9.79 -4.39 4.32
N LEU A 248 -9.80 -3.06 4.40
CA LEU A 248 -10.89 -2.29 4.98
C LEU A 248 -11.49 -1.40 3.91
N TYR A 249 -12.78 -1.57 3.69
CA TYR A 249 -13.56 -0.80 2.73
C TYR A 249 -14.59 0.06 3.41
N ARG A 250 -14.90 1.19 2.79
CA ARG A 250 -16.06 2.02 3.08
C ARG A 250 -17.07 1.86 1.97
N TYR A 251 -18.32 1.61 2.32
CA TYR A 251 -19.43 1.66 1.38
C TYR A 251 -19.72 3.13 1.02
N THR A 252 -19.72 3.44 -0.27
CA THR A 252 -19.97 4.79 -0.77
C THR A 252 -21.36 4.98 -1.34
N GLY A 253 -22.17 3.92 -1.38
CA GLY A 253 -23.58 3.85 -1.80
C GLY A 253 -24.09 5.06 -2.58
N ARG A 254 -24.29 4.93 -3.90
CA ARG A 254 -24.92 5.98 -4.71
C ARG A 254 -26.21 6.49 -4.06
N GLU A 255 -26.26 7.78 -3.74
CA GLU A 255 -27.49 8.48 -3.33
C GLU A 255 -28.43 8.83 -4.52
N ASP A 256 -28.12 8.39 -5.75
CA ASP A 256 -28.88 8.79 -6.92
C ASP A 256 -30.03 7.83 -7.23
N TYR A 257 -31.23 8.25 -6.84
CA TYR A 257 -32.54 7.79 -7.34
C TYR A 257 -32.73 8.06 -8.85
N ASN A 258 -31.79 7.61 -9.69
CA ASN A 258 -31.97 7.51 -11.14
C ASN A 258 -31.46 6.16 -11.61
N GLN A 259 -32.35 5.17 -11.50
CA GLN A 259 -32.32 3.93 -12.28
C GLN A 259 -32.36 4.29 -13.76
N ASN A 260 -31.22 4.60 -14.35
CA ASN A 260 -30.96 4.52 -15.79
C ASN A 260 -29.48 4.85 -15.99
N TYR A 261 -28.58 3.89 -15.74
CA TYR A 261 -27.38 3.69 -16.55
C TYR A 261 -26.69 2.39 -16.14
N TYR A 262 -26.89 1.35 -16.96
CA TYR A 262 -25.99 0.21 -17.07
C TYR A 262 -24.66 0.73 -17.66
N ASP A 263 -23.75 1.33 -16.89
CA ASP A 263 -22.36 1.51 -17.37
C ASP A 263 -21.33 1.99 -16.31
N SER A 264 -21.38 1.49 -15.08
CA SER A 264 -20.20 1.59 -14.22
C SER A 264 -19.92 0.25 -13.57
N ASN A 265 -18.88 -0.42 -14.07
CA ASN A 265 -18.34 -1.64 -13.48
C ASN A 265 -17.56 -1.39 -12.17
N ASP A 266 -17.56 -0.16 -11.66
CA ASP A 266 -16.89 0.20 -10.41
C ASP A 266 -17.86 -0.07 -9.24
N PRO A 267 -17.49 -0.91 -8.27
CA PRO A 267 -18.33 -1.16 -7.11
C PRO A 267 -18.41 0.07 -6.21
N ASP A 268 -19.50 0.18 -5.45
CA ASP A 268 -19.77 1.27 -4.50
C ASP A 268 -18.91 1.14 -3.22
N LEU A 269 -17.60 0.93 -3.40
CA LEU A 269 -16.65 0.62 -2.35
C LEU A 269 -15.37 1.44 -2.51
N GLU A 270 -14.97 2.12 -1.45
CA GLU A 270 -13.72 2.86 -1.34
C GLU A 270 -12.75 2.10 -0.43
N LEU A 271 -11.58 1.72 -0.95
CA LEU A 271 -10.53 1.08 -0.17
C LEU A 271 -9.90 2.10 0.79
N ILE A 272 -10.10 1.92 2.10
CA ILE A 272 -9.43 2.72 3.12
C ILE A 272 -7.97 2.28 3.25
N CYS A 273 -7.74 0.97 3.34
CA CYS A 273 -6.39 0.43 3.42
C CYS A 273 -6.33 -1.06 3.09
N SER A 274 -5.16 -1.48 2.60
CA SER A 274 -4.77 -2.87 2.44
C SER A 274 -3.49 -3.14 3.21
N THR A 275 -3.45 -4.21 4.02
CA THR A 275 -2.20 -4.60 4.69
C THR A 275 -1.17 -5.15 3.71
N PHE A 276 -1.60 -5.57 2.51
CA PHE A 276 -0.69 -6.00 1.44
C PHE A 276 0.09 -4.81 0.86
N ASP A 277 -0.46 -3.60 0.95
CA ASP A 277 0.23 -2.37 0.55
C ASP A 277 1.15 -1.84 1.67
N ASP A 278 0.94 -2.26 2.93
CA ASP A 278 1.82 -1.92 4.05
C ASP A 278 3.04 -2.83 4.11
N LYS A 279 4.02 -2.45 3.31
CA LYS A 279 5.38 -2.99 3.35
C LYS A 279 5.92 -3.03 4.79
N SER A 280 5.72 -1.99 5.60
CA SER A 280 6.31 -1.92 6.94
C SER A 280 5.75 -2.92 7.97
N ASN A 281 4.67 -3.63 7.61
CA ASN A 281 3.96 -4.61 8.45
C ASN A 281 3.43 -4.04 9.78
N LYS A 282 3.37 -2.71 9.92
CA LYS A 282 2.88 -1.99 11.11
C LYS A 282 1.35 -2.01 11.18
N LEU A 283 0.70 -1.92 10.03
CA LEU A 283 -0.75 -1.95 9.86
C LEU A 283 -1.31 -3.35 10.10
N LYS A 284 -0.63 -4.39 9.62
CA LYS A 284 -1.07 -5.78 9.79
C LYS A 284 -1.34 -6.13 11.25
N GLY A 285 -0.41 -5.79 12.16
CA GLY A 285 -0.59 -6.03 13.58
C GLY A 285 -1.78 -5.27 14.19
N LYS A 286 -2.11 -4.08 13.66
CA LYS A 286 -3.29 -3.30 14.10
C LYS A 286 -4.59 -3.90 13.56
N CYS A 287 -4.60 -4.38 12.33
CA CYS A 287 -5.73 -5.11 11.77
C CYS A 287 -5.95 -6.45 12.48
N ASP A 288 -4.88 -7.20 12.80
CA ASP A 288 -4.94 -8.44 13.59
C ASP A 288 -5.59 -8.20 14.97
N GLU A 289 -5.23 -7.10 15.65
CA GLU A 289 -5.82 -6.69 16.93
C GLU A 289 -7.30 -6.32 16.80
N LEU A 290 -7.67 -5.56 15.76
CA LEU A 290 -9.06 -5.21 15.49
C LEU A 290 -9.90 -6.45 15.18
N PHE A 291 -9.44 -7.32 14.27
CA PHE A 291 -10.18 -8.50 13.85
C PHE A 291 -10.46 -9.45 15.02
N LYS A 292 -9.48 -9.63 15.93
CA LYS A 292 -9.69 -10.39 17.17
C LYS A 292 -10.74 -9.77 18.08
N SER A 293 -10.76 -8.44 18.19
CA SER A 293 -11.80 -7.72 18.95
C SER A 293 -13.17 -7.90 18.32
N VAL A 294 -13.27 -7.73 16.99
CA VAL A 294 -14.51 -7.99 16.23
C VAL A 294 -15.05 -9.40 16.49
N LYS A 295 -14.21 -10.43 16.38
CA LYS A 295 -14.61 -11.83 16.67
C LYS A 295 -15.00 -12.04 18.12
N LEU A 296 -14.34 -11.38 19.08
CA LEU A 296 -14.70 -11.48 20.49
C LEU A 296 -16.12 -10.92 20.75
N HIS A 297 -16.46 -9.83 20.08
CA HIS A 297 -17.69 -9.08 20.27
C HIS A 297 -18.79 -9.40 19.25
N GLU A 298 -18.57 -10.34 18.31
CA GLU A 298 -19.57 -10.70 17.28
C GLU A 298 -20.85 -11.31 17.87
N SER A 299 -20.72 -11.93 19.04
CA SER A 299 -21.83 -12.56 19.77
C SER A 299 -22.39 -11.66 20.89
N ASP A 300 -21.90 -10.43 21.01
CA ASP A 300 -22.35 -9.52 22.06
C ASP A 300 -23.82 -9.12 21.83
N PHE A 301 -24.55 -9.02 22.93
CA PHE A 301 -25.97 -8.66 22.88
C PHE A 301 -26.13 -7.17 22.55
N VAL A 302 -26.72 -6.89 21.39
CA VAL A 302 -27.00 -5.52 20.94
C VAL A 302 -28.30 -5.01 21.59
N ILE A 303 -28.20 -3.93 22.36
CA ILE A 303 -29.35 -3.22 22.94
C ILE A 303 -29.51 -1.91 22.18
N SER A 304 -30.72 -1.61 21.69
CA SER A 304 -30.97 -0.32 21.07
C SER A 304 -30.74 0.83 22.07
N GLU A 305 -30.28 1.99 21.60
CA GLU A 305 -30.03 3.14 22.49
C GLU A 305 -31.30 3.55 23.28
N SER A 306 -32.47 3.38 22.66
CA SER A 306 -33.77 3.55 23.33
C SER A 306 -33.99 2.56 24.47
N ALA A 307 -33.69 1.27 24.26
CA ALA A 307 -33.80 0.25 25.30
C ALA A 307 -32.75 0.44 26.40
N LYS A 308 -31.52 0.84 26.04
CA LYS A 308 -30.45 1.17 26.98
C LYS A 308 -30.86 2.34 27.89
N SER A 309 -31.41 3.41 27.31
CA SER A 309 -31.95 4.55 28.06
C SER A 309 -33.09 4.16 29.02
N LEU A 310 -33.98 3.25 28.60
CA LEU A 310 -35.05 2.72 29.46
C LEU A 310 -34.49 1.88 30.62
N ILE A 311 -33.53 1.00 30.33
CA ILE A 311 -32.84 0.19 31.34
C ILE A 311 -32.10 1.10 32.34
N ASP A 312 -31.36 2.09 31.86
CA ASP A 312 -30.62 3.03 32.71
C ASP A 312 -31.56 3.86 33.59
N ARG A 313 -32.69 4.31 33.05
CA ARG A 313 -33.74 5.01 33.82
C ARG A 313 -34.31 4.12 34.91
N TYR A 314 -34.55 2.84 34.61
CA TYR A 314 -35.05 1.87 35.59
C TYR A 314 -34.01 1.58 36.69
N LEU A 315 -32.74 1.38 36.33
CA LEU A 315 -31.65 1.08 37.26
C LEU A 315 -31.24 2.29 38.10
N ASN A 316 -31.35 3.51 37.57
CA ASN A 316 -30.93 4.75 38.22
C ASN A 316 -32.07 5.79 38.34
N PRO A 317 -33.15 5.50 39.08
CA PRO A 317 -34.33 6.35 39.14
C PRO A 317 -34.07 7.74 39.76
N LYS A 318 -32.97 7.93 40.49
CA LYS A 318 -32.60 9.20 41.13
C LYS A 318 -31.68 10.11 40.31
N LYS A 319 -31.09 9.63 39.21
CA LYS A 319 -30.22 10.44 38.34
C LYS A 319 -30.99 11.36 37.38
N ASN A 320 -32.25 11.03 37.08
CA ASN A 320 -33.05 11.71 36.05
C ASN A 320 -34.04 12.76 36.60
N ASN A 321 -33.97 13.09 37.90
CA ASN A 321 -34.77 14.19 38.48
C ASN A 321 -34.16 15.58 38.22
N ALA A 322 -33.07 15.67 37.45
CA ALA A 322 -32.56 16.92 36.91
C ALA A 322 -32.90 16.98 35.43
N SER A 323 -33.86 17.85 35.12
CA SER A 323 -34.35 18.26 33.79
C SER A 323 -34.93 17.16 32.90
N ASP A 324 -36.23 16.91 33.04
CA ASP A 324 -37.12 16.87 31.88
C ASP A 324 -38.55 17.19 32.32
N GLY A 325 -39.14 18.19 31.66
CA GLY A 325 -40.44 18.78 31.97
C GLY A 325 -41.62 17.90 31.54
N PHE A 326 -41.70 16.66 32.03
CA PHE A 326 -42.91 15.85 31.94
C PHE A 326 -43.58 15.76 33.31
N MET A 327 -44.67 16.51 33.42
CA MET A 327 -45.77 16.48 34.39
C MET A 327 -45.62 15.51 35.58
N ASN A 328 -45.52 16.10 36.77
CA ASN A 328 -45.87 15.46 38.03
C ASN A 328 -47.24 14.81 37.92
N ILE A 329 -47.31 13.49 38.11
CA ILE A 329 -48.55 12.85 38.56
C ILE A 329 -48.65 13.19 40.06
N PRO A 330 -49.73 13.83 40.55
CA PRO A 330 -49.87 14.08 41.97
C PRO A 330 -50.07 12.75 42.70
N ASP A 331 -49.15 12.43 43.61
CA ASP A 331 -49.42 11.51 44.71
C ASP A 331 -50.48 12.16 45.60
N GLY A 332 -51.65 11.53 45.71
CA GLY A 332 -52.67 11.94 46.68
C GLY A 332 -54.09 11.55 46.28
N ILE A 333 -54.49 10.33 46.64
CA ILE A 333 -55.88 10.07 47.02
C ILE A 333 -55.84 9.83 48.53
N ASP A 334 -56.14 10.88 49.30
CA ASP A 334 -56.50 10.76 50.70
C ASP A 334 -57.82 9.98 50.79
N GLU A 335 -57.74 8.72 51.22
CA GLU A 335 -58.90 7.98 51.74
C GLU A 335 -59.18 8.43 53.18
N GLU A 336 -59.93 9.52 53.35
CA GLU A 336 -60.72 9.74 54.57
C GLU A 336 -62.17 10.05 54.18
N LEU A 337 -63.00 9.01 54.13
CA LEU A 337 -64.46 9.14 54.18
C LEU A 337 -64.90 9.02 55.64
N PRO A 338 -65.60 10.02 56.22
CA PRO A 338 -66.20 9.85 57.52
C PRO A 338 -67.51 9.06 57.41
N PHE A 339 -67.65 8.08 58.28
CA PHE A 339 -68.92 7.46 58.65
C PHE A 339 -69.85 8.50 59.29
N ASN A 340 -70.95 8.85 58.61
CA ASN A 340 -72.35 8.83 59.11
C ASN A 340 -73.29 9.55 58.16
#